data_AF-A0A608QID8-F1
#
_entry.id   AF-A0A608QID8-F1
#
_cell.length_a   1.000
_cell.length_b   1.000
_cell.length_c   1.000
_cell.angle_alpha   90.00
_cell.angle_beta   90.00
_cell.angle_gamma   90.00
#
_symmetry.space_group_name_H-M   'P 1'
#
loop_
_entity.id
_entity.type
_entity.pdbx_description
1 polymer ?
#
loop_
_entity_poly.entity_id
_entity_poly.type
_entity_poly.pdbx_seq_one_letter_code
_entity_poly.pdbx_strand_id
1 'polypeptide(L)'
;MSNQIPERLINFTVYGEGNRIIGVADAKLPSIEMMTETVSGAGIAGELESGTLGHFKPMTVSLKWRTLTSAGTKLFLSSSHQVDFRGSQQVYDAGTGKYKTVPIRASMKLNPKKLDLGSLQVAKATDSENEFEVLYIKLFIDGKEVLEIDKLNFICIFDGEDILKSVRDDLGL
;
A
#
# COMPACT_ATOMS: atom_id res chain seq x y z
N MET A 1 -23.65 18.41 -10.05
CA MET A 1 -22.58 17.44 -9.77
C MET A 1 -22.22 16.75 -11.07
N SER A 2 -20.95 16.80 -11.53
CA SER A 2 -20.54 16.06 -12.72
C SER A 2 -20.67 14.56 -12.45
N ASN A 3 -21.44 13.84 -13.26
CA ASN A 3 -21.63 12.40 -13.14
C ASN A 3 -20.35 11.70 -13.61
N GLN A 4 -19.40 11.50 -12.69
CA GLN A 4 -18.12 10.85 -12.96
C GLN A 4 -18.21 9.37 -12.59
N ILE A 5 -17.88 8.50 -13.54
CA ILE A 5 -17.92 7.05 -13.40
C ILE A 5 -16.48 6.54 -13.44
N PRO A 6 -15.89 6.12 -12.30
CA PRO A 6 -14.60 5.45 -12.29
C PRO A 6 -14.68 4.10 -13.00
N GLU A 7 -13.78 3.83 -13.94
CA GLU A 7 -13.84 2.59 -14.74
C GLU A 7 -12.75 1.59 -14.36
N ARG A 8 -11.48 1.97 -14.55
CA ARG A 8 -10.34 1.04 -14.43
C ARG A 8 -9.02 1.77 -14.28
N LEU A 9 -8.00 1.08 -13.79
CA LEU A 9 -6.61 1.54 -13.87
C LEU A 9 -6.12 1.41 -15.32
N ILE A 10 -5.59 2.49 -15.90
CA ILE A 10 -5.02 2.51 -17.26
C ILE A 10 -3.64 1.89 -17.24
N ASN A 11 -2.78 2.36 -16.34
CA ASN A 11 -1.41 1.92 -16.22
C ASN A 11 -0.84 2.27 -14.84
N PHE A 12 0.26 1.63 -14.47
CA PHE A 12 1.03 1.96 -13.28
C PHE A 12 2.53 1.93 -13.55
N THR A 13 3.30 2.50 -12.63
CA THR A 13 4.76 2.44 -12.65
C THR A 13 5.25 2.49 -11.20
N VAL A 14 6.34 1.76 -10.95
CA VAL A 14 7.00 1.72 -9.65
C VAL A 14 8.34 2.46 -9.75
N TYR A 15 8.65 3.26 -8.75
CA TYR A 15 9.93 3.96 -8.60
C TYR A 15 10.57 3.51 -7.29
N GLY A 16 11.85 3.19 -7.31
CA GLY A 16 12.64 2.86 -6.12
C GLY A 16 13.82 3.79 -6.02
N GLU A 17 13.98 4.45 -4.88
CA GLU A 17 15.16 5.27 -4.55
C GLU A 17 15.58 6.25 -5.67
N GLY A 18 14.60 6.91 -6.29
CA GLY A 18 14.82 7.90 -7.35
C GLY A 18 14.91 7.35 -8.78
N ASN A 19 14.96 6.02 -8.95
CA ASN A 19 14.98 5.38 -10.27
C ASN A 19 13.67 4.67 -10.59
N ARG A 20 13.26 4.74 -11.85
CA ARG A 20 12.12 3.95 -12.34
C ARG A 20 12.49 2.47 -12.32
N ILE A 21 11.68 1.67 -11.63
CA ILE A 21 11.81 0.22 -11.62
C ILE A 21 11.10 -0.33 -12.86
N ILE A 22 11.85 -1.00 -13.72
CA ILE A 22 11.36 -1.62 -14.95
C ILE A 22 11.29 -3.12 -14.73
N GLY A 23 10.19 -3.76 -15.16
CA GLY A 23 10.01 -5.21 -15.09
C GLY A 23 8.98 -5.71 -14.08
N VAL A 24 8.37 -4.81 -13.30
CA VAL A 24 7.21 -5.13 -12.46
C VAL A 24 6.01 -5.40 -13.37
N ALA A 25 5.45 -6.60 -13.25
CA ALA A 25 4.27 -7.04 -13.98
C ALA A 25 2.99 -6.75 -13.19
N ASP A 26 3.03 -6.95 -11.87
CA ASP A 26 1.90 -6.75 -10.97
C ASP A 26 2.40 -6.22 -9.61
N ALA A 27 1.62 -5.34 -9.01
CA ALA A 27 1.88 -4.78 -7.68
C ALA A 27 0.62 -4.89 -6.83
N LYS A 28 0.68 -5.75 -5.81
CA LYS A 28 -0.38 -5.90 -4.81
C LYS A 28 -0.10 -4.94 -3.65
N LEU A 29 -0.90 -3.88 -3.57
CA LEU A 29 -0.91 -2.93 -2.44
C LEU A 29 -1.37 -3.64 -1.14
N PRO A 30 -0.98 -3.13 0.04
CA PRO A 30 -1.22 -3.85 1.29
C PRO A 30 -2.70 -3.85 1.68
N SER A 31 -3.14 -4.93 2.33
CA SER A 31 -4.38 -4.93 3.09
C SER A 31 -4.14 -4.29 4.46
N ILE A 32 -5.07 -3.45 4.89
CA ILE A 32 -5.03 -2.79 6.19
C ILE A 32 -6.06 -3.49 7.06
N GLU A 33 -5.57 -4.25 8.03
CA GLU A 33 -6.40 -4.97 9.00
C GLU A 33 -5.99 -4.53 10.41
N MET A 34 -6.97 -4.12 11.21
CA MET A 34 -6.73 -3.85 12.62
C MET A 34 -6.41 -5.15 13.37
N MET A 35 -5.54 -5.04 14.37
CA MET A 35 -5.36 -6.10 15.36
C MET A 35 -6.60 -6.10 16.26
N THR A 36 -7.26 -7.24 16.43
CA THR A 36 -8.48 -7.35 17.24
C THR A 36 -8.22 -8.16 18.50
N GLU A 37 -8.88 -7.78 19.58
CA GLU A 37 -8.97 -8.56 20.82
C GLU A 37 -10.44 -8.80 21.19
N THR A 38 -10.73 -9.99 21.72
CA THR A 38 -12.07 -10.34 22.21
C THR A 38 -12.28 -9.73 23.59
N VAL A 39 -13.27 -8.85 23.70
CA VAL A 39 -13.67 -8.20 24.96
C VAL A 39 -14.96 -8.86 25.45
N SER A 40 -14.94 -9.34 26.70
CA SER A 40 -16.09 -9.90 27.41
C SER A 40 -16.06 -9.49 28.90
N GLY A 41 -17.22 -9.45 29.56
CA GLY A 41 -17.29 -9.07 30.98
C GLY A 41 -18.64 -8.50 31.43
N ALA A 42 -18.73 -8.12 32.71
CA ALA A 42 -19.93 -7.52 33.28
C ALA A 42 -20.27 -6.20 32.56
N GLY A 43 -21.49 -6.10 32.03
CA GLY A 43 -21.93 -4.97 31.20
C GLY A 43 -21.85 -5.23 29.69
N ILE A 44 -21.31 -6.37 29.25
CA ILE A 44 -21.33 -6.82 27.85
C ILE A 44 -22.10 -8.14 27.79
N ALA A 45 -23.23 -8.15 27.06
CA ALA A 45 -24.05 -9.34 26.87
C ALA A 45 -23.49 -10.24 25.76
N GLY A 46 -22.29 -10.78 25.98
CA GLY A 46 -21.60 -11.67 25.03
C GLY A 46 -20.13 -11.31 24.83
N GLU A 47 -19.60 -11.68 23.67
CA GLU A 47 -18.24 -11.37 23.23
C GLU A 47 -18.30 -10.32 22.11
N LEU A 48 -17.42 -9.31 22.18
CA LEU A 48 -17.22 -8.31 21.14
C LEU A 48 -15.76 -8.34 20.69
N GLU A 49 -15.50 -8.49 19.40
CA GLU A 49 -14.17 -8.24 18.85
C GLU A 49 -13.96 -6.74 18.68
N SER A 50 -13.00 -6.18 19.41
CA SER A 50 -12.65 -4.76 19.32
C SER A 50 -11.26 -4.61 18.72
N GLY A 51 -11.12 -3.70 17.75
CA GLY A 51 -9.83 -3.37 17.16
C GLY A 51 -9.00 -2.50 18.12
N THR A 52 -7.75 -2.89 18.36
CA THR A 52 -6.79 -2.08 19.11
C THR A 52 -6.43 -0.85 18.26
N LEU A 53 -6.69 0.34 18.80
CA LEU A 53 -6.57 1.61 18.09
C LEU A 53 -5.15 1.81 17.51
N GLY A 54 -5.06 1.95 16.19
CA GLY A 54 -3.81 2.18 15.47
C GLY A 54 -2.80 1.02 15.46
N HIS A 55 -3.19 -0.14 15.99
CA HIS A 55 -2.43 -1.37 15.84
C HIS A 55 -2.94 -2.15 14.62
N PHE A 56 -2.03 -2.46 13.71
CA PHE A 56 -2.34 -3.17 12.48
C PHE A 56 -1.66 -4.53 12.46
N LYS A 57 -2.32 -5.51 11.84
CA LYS A 57 -1.66 -6.74 11.41
C LYS A 57 -0.51 -6.43 10.43
N PRO A 58 0.40 -7.39 10.16
CA PRO A 58 1.46 -7.21 9.18
C PRO A 58 0.90 -6.70 7.85
N MET A 59 1.39 -5.54 7.40
CA MET A 59 0.96 -4.95 6.14
C MET A 59 1.96 -5.41 5.09
N THR A 60 1.54 -6.23 4.13
CA THR A 60 2.45 -6.81 3.14
C THR A 60 2.17 -6.31 1.74
N VAL A 61 3.24 -5.98 1.01
CA VAL A 61 3.20 -5.64 -0.41
C VAL A 61 3.90 -6.72 -1.19
N SER A 62 3.27 -7.16 -2.28
CA SER A 62 3.85 -8.12 -3.21
C SER A 62 4.13 -7.46 -4.56
N LEU A 63 5.36 -7.60 -5.03
CA LEU A 63 5.79 -7.20 -6.38
C LEU A 63 6.06 -8.46 -7.21
N LYS A 64 5.30 -8.65 -8.28
CA LYS A 64 5.55 -9.71 -9.25
C LYS A 64 6.31 -9.16 -10.44
N TRP A 65 7.31 -9.90 -10.89
CA TRP A 65 8.19 -9.50 -11.97
C TRP A 65 8.09 -10.50 -13.11
N ARG A 66 8.09 -9.99 -14.34
CA ARG A 66 8.00 -10.86 -15.52
C ARG A 66 9.28 -11.68 -15.74
N THR A 67 10.42 -11.10 -15.40
CA THR A 67 11.74 -11.74 -15.50
C THR A 67 12.55 -11.39 -14.27
N LEU A 68 13.56 -12.20 -13.95
CA LEU A 68 14.55 -11.82 -12.94
C LEU A 68 15.22 -10.51 -13.35
N THR A 69 15.12 -9.51 -12.49
CA THR A 69 15.79 -8.21 -12.68
C THR A 69 16.72 -7.93 -11.53
N SER A 70 17.81 -7.21 -11.80
CA SER A 70 18.71 -6.73 -10.75
C SER A 70 18.03 -5.73 -9.82
N ALA A 71 16.93 -5.09 -10.24
CA ALA A 71 16.13 -4.24 -9.38
C ALA A 71 15.42 -5.04 -8.27
N GLY A 72 14.83 -6.19 -8.62
CA GLY A 72 14.16 -7.05 -7.64
C GLY A 72 15.12 -7.63 -6.59
N THR A 73 16.35 -7.95 -6.98
CA THR A 73 17.39 -8.43 -6.04
C THR A 73 17.97 -7.29 -5.18
N LYS A 74 18.14 -6.08 -5.73
CA LYS A 74 18.58 -4.90 -4.97
C LYS A 74 17.58 -4.51 -3.87
N LEU A 75 16.28 -4.61 -4.15
CA LEU A 75 15.24 -4.35 -3.16
C LEU A 75 15.21 -5.39 -2.03
N PHE A 76 15.90 -6.51 -2.17
CA PHE A 76 16.01 -7.53 -1.12
C PHE A 76 17.23 -7.35 -0.21
N LEU A 77 18.11 -6.39 -0.48
CA LEU A 77 19.21 -6.07 0.42
C LEU A 77 18.65 -5.66 1.79
N SER A 78 19.39 -5.98 2.87
CA SER A 78 18.95 -5.82 4.27
C SER A 78 18.85 -4.35 4.71
N SER A 79 18.00 -3.58 4.06
CA SER A 79 17.70 -2.18 4.34
C SER A 79 16.24 -1.89 4.05
N SER A 80 15.70 -0.86 4.70
CA SER A 80 14.39 -0.33 4.31
C SER A 80 14.51 0.47 3.01
N HIS A 81 13.68 0.15 2.03
CA HIS A 81 13.66 0.80 0.73
C HIS A 81 12.45 1.72 0.60
N GLN A 82 12.67 2.92 0.03
CA GLN A 82 11.57 3.82 -0.31
C GLN A 82 11.11 3.55 -1.74
N VAL A 83 9.84 3.20 -1.88
CA VAL A 83 9.22 2.80 -3.14
C VAL A 83 7.93 3.58 -3.36
N ASP A 84 7.83 4.23 -4.51
CA ASP A 84 6.64 4.96 -4.94
C ASP A 84 5.91 4.18 -6.03
N PHE A 85 4.65 3.88 -5.77
CA PHE A 85 3.70 3.34 -6.73
C PHE A 85 2.90 4.49 -7.32
N ARG A 86 2.88 4.60 -8.65
CA ARG A 86 2.09 5.60 -9.36
C ARG A 86 1.12 4.90 -10.30
N GLY A 87 -0.15 5.27 -10.25
CA GLY A 87 -1.21 4.76 -11.10
C GLY A 87 -1.98 5.89 -11.78
N SER A 88 -2.62 5.60 -12.91
CA SER A 88 -3.56 6.50 -13.56
C SER A 88 -4.88 5.79 -13.78
N GLN A 89 -5.94 6.22 -13.11
CA GLN A 89 -7.28 5.67 -13.27
C GLN A 89 -8.04 6.40 -14.37
N GLN A 90 -8.81 5.66 -15.16
CA GLN A 90 -9.76 6.19 -16.13
C GLN A 90 -11.08 6.50 -15.44
N VAL A 91 -11.60 7.69 -15.72
CA VAL A 91 -12.91 8.16 -15.23
C VAL A 91 -13.69 8.72 -16.40
N TYR A 92 -14.91 8.24 -16.60
CA TYR A 92 -15.82 8.77 -17.61
C TYR A 92 -16.68 9.89 -17.02
N ASP A 93 -16.64 11.08 -17.61
CA ASP A 93 -17.50 12.21 -17.22
C ASP A 93 -18.74 12.23 -18.10
N ALA A 94 -19.84 11.65 -17.60
CA ALA A 94 -21.11 11.56 -18.32
C ALA A 94 -21.77 12.93 -18.54
N GLY A 95 -21.35 13.99 -17.84
CA GLY A 95 -21.82 15.34 -18.08
C GLY A 95 -21.19 15.99 -19.31
N THR A 96 -19.98 15.58 -19.67
CA THR A 96 -19.25 16.11 -20.85
C THR A 96 -19.04 15.08 -21.97
N GLY A 97 -19.34 13.81 -21.71
CA GLY A 97 -19.11 12.69 -22.63
C GLY A 97 -17.63 12.37 -22.85
N LYS A 98 -16.73 12.85 -21.97
CA LYS A 98 -15.27 12.73 -22.13
C LYS A 98 -14.65 11.86 -21.06
N TYR A 99 -13.60 11.15 -21.44
CA TYR A 99 -12.73 10.46 -20.50
C TYR A 99 -11.75 11.44 -19.86
N LYS A 100 -11.56 11.30 -18.56
CA LYS A 100 -10.56 11.98 -17.72
C LYS A 100 -9.69 10.94 -17.02
N THR A 101 -8.58 11.40 -16.47
CA THR A 101 -7.70 10.55 -15.66
C THR A 101 -7.56 11.09 -14.25
N VAL A 102 -7.50 10.17 -13.28
CA VAL A 102 -7.24 10.48 -11.87
C VAL A 102 -5.94 9.82 -11.45
N PRO A 103 -4.92 10.59 -11.00
CA PRO A 103 -3.65 10.03 -10.58
C PRO A 103 -3.76 9.41 -9.18
N ILE A 104 -3.10 8.28 -9.00
CA ILE A 104 -2.85 7.65 -7.70
C ILE A 104 -1.35 7.68 -7.43
N ARG A 105 -0.96 8.03 -6.22
CA ARG A 105 0.41 7.88 -5.74
C ARG A 105 0.40 7.25 -4.35
N ALA A 106 1.00 6.07 -4.20
CA ALA A 106 1.27 5.46 -2.90
C ALA A 106 2.78 5.46 -2.66
N SER A 107 3.24 6.21 -1.66
CA SER A 107 4.65 6.20 -1.22
C SER A 107 4.78 5.25 -0.05
N MET A 108 5.72 4.32 -0.10
CA MET A 108 5.87 3.29 0.93
C MET A 108 7.32 3.11 1.34
N LYS A 109 7.52 2.83 2.62
CA LYS A 109 8.80 2.33 3.16
C LYS A 109 8.67 0.84 3.38
N LEU A 110 9.40 0.08 2.59
CA LEU A 110 9.31 -1.37 2.47
C LEU A 110 10.53 -2.04 3.11
N ASN A 111 10.30 -3.09 3.88
CA ASN A 111 11.36 -3.96 4.42
C ASN A 111 11.22 -5.36 3.80
N PRO A 112 12.27 -5.93 3.19
CA PRO A 112 12.15 -7.22 2.51
C PRO A 112 11.80 -8.36 3.47
N LYS A 113 10.84 -9.21 3.08
CA LYS A 113 10.46 -10.44 3.80
C LYS A 113 10.83 -11.69 3.04
N LYS A 114 10.52 -11.73 1.74
CA LYS A 114 10.70 -12.91 0.90
C LYS A 114 11.09 -12.49 -0.51
N LEU A 115 11.98 -13.26 -1.11
CA LEU A 115 12.32 -13.19 -2.53
C LEU A 115 12.17 -14.59 -3.11
N ASP A 116 11.22 -14.75 -4.04
CA ASP A 116 11.05 -15.92 -4.87
C ASP A 116 11.69 -15.64 -6.23
N LEU A 117 12.66 -16.47 -6.63
CA LEU A 117 13.38 -16.32 -7.89
C LEU A 117 12.62 -16.92 -9.08
N GLY A 118 11.49 -17.60 -8.85
CA GLY A 118 10.67 -18.17 -9.90
C GLY A 118 11.32 -19.39 -10.58
N SER A 119 11.04 -19.58 -11.88
CA SER A 119 11.50 -20.75 -12.64
C SER A 119 12.23 -20.41 -13.93
N LEU A 120 13.27 -21.17 -14.27
CA LEU A 120 14.00 -21.02 -15.53
C LEU A 120 13.54 -22.07 -16.54
N GLN A 121 12.60 -21.70 -17.41
CA GLN A 121 12.09 -22.53 -18.51
C GLN A 121 12.31 -21.82 -19.85
N VAL A 122 12.73 -22.59 -20.87
CA VAL A 122 12.97 -22.04 -22.21
C VAL A 122 11.71 -21.39 -22.75
N ALA A 123 11.83 -20.15 -23.24
CA ALA A 123 10.76 -19.34 -23.81
C ALA A 123 9.58 -18.99 -22.88
N LYS A 124 9.74 -19.11 -21.56
CA LYS A 124 8.73 -18.70 -20.57
C LYS A 124 9.24 -17.57 -19.67
N ALA A 125 8.29 -16.83 -19.09
CA ALA A 125 8.57 -15.84 -18.06
C ALA A 125 9.15 -16.52 -16.81
N THR A 126 9.97 -15.78 -16.06
CA THR A 126 10.55 -16.31 -14.82
C THR A 126 9.54 -16.24 -13.67
N ASP A 127 8.65 -15.23 -13.69
CA ASP A 127 7.59 -15.01 -12.70
C ASP A 127 8.11 -14.95 -11.26
N SER A 128 9.21 -14.23 -11.03
CA SER A 128 9.75 -13.98 -9.68
C SER A 128 8.85 -13.04 -8.87
N GLU A 129 8.86 -13.17 -7.55
CA GLU A 129 8.03 -12.40 -6.62
C GLU A 129 8.85 -11.90 -5.43
N ASN A 130 8.65 -10.63 -5.04
CA ASN A 130 9.15 -10.10 -3.78
C ASN A 130 7.96 -9.78 -2.86
N GLU A 131 8.07 -10.17 -1.59
CA GLU A 131 7.17 -9.75 -0.53
C GLU A 131 7.90 -8.83 0.45
N PHE A 132 7.25 -7.73 0.82
CA PHE A 132 7.78 -6.71 1.72
C PHE A 132 6.82 -6.45 2.87
N GLU A 133 7.35 -6.19 4.06
CA GLU A 133 6.60 -5.55 5.15
C GLU A 133 6.57 -4.03 4.91
N VAL A 134 5.40 -3.43 5.07
CA VAL A 134 5.19 -1.99 4.96
C VAL A 134 5.33 -1.36 6.35
N LEU A 135 6.38 -0.56 6.53
CA LEU A 135 6.62 0.21 7.76
C LEU A 135 5.86 1.54 7.73
N TYR A 136 5.78 2.13 6.54
CA TYR A 136 5.13 3.41 6.29
C TYR A 136 4.40 3.36 4.94
N ILE A 137 3.20 3.93 4.89
CA ILE A 137 2.44 4.13 3.66
C ILE A 137 1.77 5.49 3.68
N LYS A 138 1.86 6.21 2.57
CA LYS A 138 1.10 7.43 2.31
C LYS A 138 0.46 7.40 0.94
N LEU A 139 -0.86 7.46 0.88
CA LEU A 139 -1.67 7.38 -0.34
C LEU A 139 -2.25 8.73 -0.69
N PHE A 140 -2.11 9.08 -1.97
CA PHE A 140 -2.74 10.23 -2.58
C PHE A 140 -3.63 9.79 -3.72
N ILE A 141 -4.84 10.37 -3.78
CA ILE A 141 -5.78 10.24 -4.89
C ILE A 141 -6.10 11.66 -5.35
N ASP A 142 -5.91 11.94 -6.64
CA ASP A 142 -6.12 13.28 -7.22
C ASP A 142 -5.35 14.39 -6.48
N GLY A 143 -4.14 14.07 -6.01
CA GLY A 143 -3.30 14.99 -5.26
C GLY A 143 -3.72 15.22 -3.80
N LYS A 144 -4.86 14.68 -3.37
CA LYS A 144 -5.30 14.73 -1.97
C LYS A 144 -4.77 13.52 -1.21
N GLU A 145 -4.27 13.77 -0.01
CA GLU A 145 -3.92 12.72 0.93
C GLU A 145 -5.19 12.07 1.47
N VAL A 146 -5.28 10.75 1.31
CA VAL A 146 -6.43 9.95 1.76
C VAL A 146 -6.06 9.00 2.89
N LEU A 147 -4.78 8.64 3.00
CA LEU A 147 -4.27 7.70 3.98
C LEU A 147 -2.81 7.99 4.29
N GLU A 148 -2.46 8.02 5.56
CA GLU A 148 -1.09 7.94 6.05
C GLU A 148 -1.02 7.00 7.25
N ILE A 149 -0.13 6.01 7.20
CA ILE A 149 0.16 5.12 8.33
C ILE A 149 1.67 5.05 8.51
N ASP A 150 2.12 5.41 9.71
CA ASP A 150 3.49 5.21 10.19
C ASP A 150 3.48 4.37 11.46
N LYS A 151 3.91 3.11 11.34
CA LYS A 151 3.94 2.18 12.48
C LYS A 151 4.96 2.58 13.56
N LEU A 152 6.02 3.31 13.20
CA LEU A 152 7.12 3.63 14.12
C LEU A 152 6.86 4.95 14.85
N ASN A 153 6.13 5.87 14.23
CA ASN A 153 5.85 7.20 14.77
C ASN A 153 4.42 7.39 15.26
N PHE A 154 3.63 6.30 15.36
CA PHE A 154 2.23 6.34 15.78
C PHE A 154 1.37 7.32 14.96
N ILE A 155 1.62 7.44 13.65
CA ILE A 155 0.79 8.28 12.78
C ILE A 155 -0.22 7.39 12.09
N CYS A 156 -1.50 7.73 12.21
CA CYS A 156 -2.55 7.04 11.49
C CYS A 156 -3.64 8.02 11.11
N ILE A 157 -3.64 8.43 9.85
CA ILE A 157 -4.52 9.45 9.30
C ILE A 157 -5.35 8.82 8.20
N PHE A 158 -6.67 8.97 8.30
CA PHE A 158 -7.63 8.62 7.25
C PHE A 158 -8.42 9.87 6.87
N ASP A 159 -8.37 10.26 5.59
CA ASP A 159 -9.06 11.46 5.07
C ASP A 159 -8.85 12.74 5.91
N GLY A 160 -7.65 12.88 6.52
CA GLY A 160 -7.26 14.03 7.33
C GLY A 160 -7.57 13.91 8.83
N GLU A 161 -8.23 12.84 9.28
CA GLU A 161 -8.48 12.56 10.69
C GLU A 161 -7.39 11.66 11.27
N ASP A 162 -6.67 12.15 12.29
CA ASP A 162 -5.61 11.42 12.97
C ASP A 162 -6.14 10.66 14.19
N ILE A 163 -6.29 9.36 14.05
CA ILE A 163 -6.87 8.49 15.08
C ILE A 163 -5.89 8.19 16.24
N LEU A 164 -4.59 8.47 16.06
CA LEU A 164 -3.56 8.23 17.07
C LEU A 164 -3.07 9.51 17.73
N LYS A 165 -3.67 10.66 17.42
CA LYS A 165 -3.27 11.96 18.00
C LYS A 165 -3.29 11.95 19.53
N SER A 166 -4.41 11.53 20.14
CA SER A 166 -4.51 11.48 21.60
C SER A 166 -3.52 10.48 22.21
N VAL A 167 -3.26 9.36 21.54
CA VAL A 167 -2.29 8.36 21.98
C VAL A 167 -0.88 8.95 22.01
N ARG A 168 -0.50 9.76 21.01
CA ARG A 168 0.79 10.47 21.04
C ARG A 168 0.85 11.52 22.13
N ASP A 169 -0.23 12.28 22.33
CA ASP A 169 -0.33 13.28 23.41
C ASP A 169 -0.20 12.60 24.80
N ASP A 170 -0.85 11.45 25.01
CA ASP A 170 -0.82 10.67 26.25
C ASP A 170 0.58 10.07 26.53
N LEU A 171 1.32 9.71 25.48
CA LEU A 171 2.68 9.15 25.56
C LEU A 171 3.79 10.21 25.55
N GLY A 172 3.46 11.48 25.28
CA GLY A 172 4.44 12.56 25.15
C GLY A 172 5.34 12.46 23.91
N LEU A 173 4.80 11.95 22.79
CA LEU A 173 5.49 11.74 21.50
C LEU A 173 5.32 12.91 20.52
#